data_AF-A0A2N0V591-F1
#
_entry.id   AF-A0A2N0V591-F1
#
_cell.length_a   1.000
_cell.length_b   1.000
_cell.length_c   1.000
_cell.angle_alpha   90.00
_cell.angle_beta   90.00
_cell.angle_gamma   90.00
#
_symmetry.space_group_name_H-M   'P 1'
#
loop_
_entity.id
_entity.type
_entity.pdbx_description
1 polymer ?
#
loop_
_entity_poly.entity_id
_entity_poly.type
_entity_poly.pdbx_seq_one_letter_code
_entity_poly.pdbx_strand_id
1 'polypeptide(L)'
;MVNAYPPLISALCDPACFPHPVKRVTVLETHISWVLLAGRYAYKIKKPVDLGFLDFSQLSQRYFYCQEEIRLNRRLAPGIYLQVAAIGGCPKQPRINVEPAFEYAVKMRRFAADKLMDTLLAQAEVTPTHIDSLADTIARFHRGLAPASPDSNYGSPATIEAPARQNFQQLLELMKPEDAALIKSMQDNCRQAFLAAENLFSQRQQAGFIRECHGDLHLGNIVLLRGRPVAFDGIEFSPELRWIDTISDAAFLIMDLLHRGRADLAYRFLNAYLQISGDYAGLGVLRFYLSYRAAVRAKIAGFRFAQTGAESARQACLSYLNLADSSLSPRKPALLLTHGLPGCGKSAVSQLLLEKHQLIRLRSDVERKRLFGLSALQKSSSAIDGGIYHPQAGQKTYQRLLDLAQTLLKYGFPVIVDAAFLQHAQRHPFQLLAQSLGIPFVIVSIQAKDKVLQQRIQRRQEQGGDPSEADLNVLDKAKTGAEALQTEELPYNLVLTNNSDGLDEIDQQAAWHELARTLE
;
A
#
# COMPACT_ATOMS: atom_id res chain seq x y z
N MET A 1 11.16 11.89 -36.22
CA MET A 1 12.01 10.78 -36.70
C MET A 1 11.23 9.50 -36.53
N VAL A 2 11.00 8.74 -37.62
CA VAL A 2 10.45 7.38 -37.50
C VAL A 2 11.58 6.54 -36.92
N ASN A 3 11.49 6.15 -35.65
CA ASN A 3 12.46 5.22 -35.07
C ASN A 3 12.35 3.91 -35.87
N ALA A 4 13.36 3.62 -36.68
CA ALA A 4 13.44 2.36 -37.38
C ALA A 4 13.70 1.27 -36.34
N TYR A 5 12.71 0.39 -36.12
CA TYR A 5 12.89 -0.75 -35.23
C TYR A 5 13.96 -1.72 -35.79
N PRO A 6 14.63 -2.51 -34.93
CA PRO A 6 15.52 -3.56 -35.39
C PRO A 6 14.79 -4.57 -36.31
N PRO A 7 15.51 -5.26 -37.22
CA PRO A 7 14.89 -6.15 -38.21
C PRO A 7 13.88 -7.15 -37.64
N LEU A 8 14.20 -7.76 -36.49
CA LEU A 8 13.31 -8.66 -35.77
C LEU A 8 11.96 -8.01 -35.43
N ILE A 9 11.99 -6.84 -34.82
CA ILE A 9 10.80 -6.14 -34.36
C ILE A 9 9.98 -5.63 -35.55
N SER A 10 10.64 -5.11 -36.59
CA SER A 10 9.99 -4.74 -37.84
C SER A 10 9.28 -5.92 -38.49
N ALA A 11 9.91 -7.10 -38.55
CA ALA A 11 9.31 -8.29 -39.15
C ALA A 11 8.14 -8.83 -38.31
N LEU A 12 8.24 -8.81 -36.98
CA LEU A 12 7.15 -9.21 -36.08
C LEU A 12 5.96 -8.24 -36.07
N CYS A 13 6.01 -7.12 -36.79
CA CYS A 13 4.81 -6.32 -37.05
C CYS A 13 3.86 -6.99 -38.07
N ASP A 14 4.33 -7.97 -38.83
CA ASP A 14 3.51 -8.78 -39.73
C ASP A 14 2.63 -9.77 -38.92
N PRO A 15 1.29 -9.68 -39.02
CA PRO A 15 0.38 -10.64 -38.38
C PRO A 15 0.65 -12.11 -38.71
N ALA A 16 1.24 -12.42 -39.88
CA ALA A 16 1.53 -13.79 -40.32
C ALA A 16 2.62 -14.49 -39.48
N CYS A 17 3.42 -13.74 -38.71
CA CYS A 17 4.46 -14.30 -37.83
C CYS A 17 3.90 -15.02 -36.59
N PHE A 18 2.60 -14.88 -36.29
CA PHE A 18 2.00 -15.39 -35.06
C PHE A 18 1.16 -16.65 -35.31
N PRO A 19 1.22 -17.67 -34.44
CA PRO A 19 0.52 -18.95 -34.60
C PRO A 19 -0.98 -18.87 -34.22
N HIS A 20 -1.54 -17.67 -34.17
CA HIS A 20 -2.94 -17.41 -33.80
C HIS A 20 -3.46 -16.22 -34.60
N PRO A 21 -4.79 -16.04 -34.70
CA PRO A 21 -5.35 -14.90 -35.42
C PRO A 21 -4.85 -13.56 -34.88
N VAL A 22 -4.26 -12.76 -35.77
CA VAL A 22 -3.81 -11.38 -35.52
C VAL A 22 -4.28 -10.52 -36.70
N LYS A 23 -4.88 -9.37 -36.40
CA LYS A 23 -5.27 -8.39 -37.44
C LYS A 23 -4.24 -7.28 -37.60
N ARG A 24 -3.65 -6.86 -36.48
CA ARG A 24 -2.65 -5.79 -36.39
C ARG A 24 -1.77 -6.04 -35.19
N VAL A 25 -0.50 -5.69 -35.33
CA VAL A 25 0.47 -5.64 -34.23
C VAL A 25 0.73 -4.18 -33.88
N THR A 26 0.74 -3.87 -32.59
CA THR A 26 1.17 -2.56 -32.08
C THR A 26 2.37 -2.76 -31.18
N VAL A 27 3.46 -2.03 -31.42
CA VAL A 27 4.68 -2.12 -30.62
C VAL A 27 4.64 -1.01 -29.58
N LEU A 28 4.79 -1.40 -28.31
CA LEU A 28 5.11 -0.50 -27.21
C LEU A 28 6.59 -0.66 -26.88
N GLU A 29 7.29 0.43 -26.65
CA GLU A 29 8.72 0.40 -26.35
C GLU A 29 8.98 0.92 -24.94
N THR A 30 9.76 0.17 -24.17
CA THR A 30 10.28 0.59 -22.86
C THR A 30 11.79 0.78 -22.95
N HIS A 31 12.43 1.18 -21.85
CA HIS A 31 13.90 1.33 -21.81
C HIS A 31 14.64 0.02 -22.10
N ILE A 32 14.07 -1.12 -21.71
CA ILE A 32 14.74 -2.44 -21.75
C ILE A 32 13.97 -3.51 -22.53
N SER A 33 12.82 -3.18 -23.12
CA SER A 33 12.00 -4.16 -23.86
C SER A 33 11.18 -3.55 -24.99
N TRP A 34 10.76 -4.39 -25.92
CA TRP A 34 9.67 -4.14 -26.85
C TRP A 34 8.49 -5.06 -26.49
N VAL A 35 7.27 -4.52 -26.45
CA VAL A 35 6.04 -5.27 -26.19
C VAL A 35 5.16 -5.24 -27.43
N LEU A 36 5.03 -6.38 -28.10
CA LEU A 36 4.19 -6.52 -29.28
C LEU A 36 2.79 -6.96 -28.90
N LEU A 37 1.81 -6.09 -29.09
CA LEU A 37 0.40 -6.36 -28.87
C LEU A 37 -0.21 -7.04 -30.10
N ALA A 38 -0.36 -8.36 -30.05
CA ALA A 38 -0.76 -9.20 -31.18
C ALA A 38 -2.06 -9.97 -30.86
N GLY A 39 -3.20 -9.45 -31.32
CA GLY A 39 -4.51 -10.04 -31.05
C GLY A 39 -4.82 -10.09 -29.55
N ARG A 40 -5.09 -11.30 -29.02
CA ARG A 40 -5.40 -11.55 -27.59
C ARG A 40 -4.16 -11.63 -26.69
N TYR A 41 -2.96 -11.57 -27.27
CA TYR A 41 -1.70 -11.76 -26.56
C TYR A 41 -0.80 -10.54 -26.69
N ALA A 42 0.16 -10.45 -25.78
CA ALA A 42 1.30 -9.56 -25.85
C ALA A 42 2.58 -10.38 -25.77
N TYR A 43 3.62 -9.97 -26.50
CA TYR A 43 4.94 -10.61 -26.48
C TYR A 43 5.98 -9.57 -26.06
N LYS A 44 6.58 -9.73 -24.89
CA LYS A 44 7.64 -8.83 -24.38
C LYS A 44 8.99 -9.44 -24.73
N ILE A 45 9.74 -8.75 -25.59
CA ILE A 45 11.10 -9.10 -26.03
C ILE A 45 12.07 -8.15 -25.34
N LYS A 46 13.08 -8.71 -24.67
CA LYS A 46 14.10 -7.94 -23.95
C LYS A 46 15.11 -7.36 -24.95
N LYS A 47 15.48 -6.09 -24.78
CA LYS A 47 16.49 -5.43 -25.62
C LYS A 47 17.87 -5.99 -25.29
N PRO A 48 18.77 -6.20 -26.29
CA PRO A 48 20.12 -6.68 -26.04
C PRO A 48 21.02 -5.53 -25.54
N VAL A 49 20.81 -5.11 -24.30
CA VAL A 49 21.52 -3.98 -23.67
C VAL A 49 22.19 -4.41 -22.37
N ASP A 50 23.28 -3.74 -22.01
CA ASP A 50 23.88 -3.76 -20.69
C ASP A 50 23.83 -2.34 -20.12
N LEU A 51 23.15 -2.18 -18.98
CA LEU A 51 22.96 -0.90 -18.29
C LEU A 51 23.69 -0.87 -16.94
N GLY A 52 24.59 -1.83 -16.66
CA GLY A 52 25.35 -1.97 -15.42
C GLY A 52 24.54 -2.55 -14.25
N PHE A 53 23.26 -2.17 -14.10
CA PHE A 53 22.34 -2.81 -13.15
C PHE A 53 21.58 -4.00 -13.74
N LEU A 54 21.76 -4.25 -15.03
CA LEU A 54 21.09 -5.29 -15.80
C LEU A 54 21.88 -5.57 -17.08
N ASP A 55 22.10 -6.85 -17.37
CA ASP A 55 22.72 -7.32 -18.61
C ASP A 55 21.81 -8.30 -19.38
N PHE A 56 21.34 -7.86 -20.54
CA PHE A 56 20.58 -8.64 -21.52
C PHE A 56 21.35 -8.85 -22.83
N SER A 57 22.65 -8.59 -22.87
CA SER A 57 23.49 -8.69 -24.08
C SER A 57 23.47 -10.11 -24.67
N GLN A 58 23.58 -11.12 -23.80
CA GLN A 58 23.60 -12.54 -24.19
C GLN A 58 22.19 -13.13 -24.32
N LEU A 59 21.98 -13.98 -25.33
CA LEU A 59 20.70 -14.66 -25.53
C LEU A 59 20.30 -15.54 -24.33
N SER A 60 21.27 -16.21 -23.71
CA SER A 60 21.06 -17.03 -22.50
C SER A 60 20.55 -16.19 -21.33
N GLN A 61 21.05 -14.96 -21.16
CA GLN A 61 20.56 -14.04 -20.13
C GLN A 61 19.12 -13.59 -20.43
N ARG A 62 18.81 -13.26 -21.68
CA ARG A 62 17.43 -12.92 -22.07
C ARG A 62 16.47 -14.08 -21.84
N TYR A 63 16.89 -15.32 -22.13
CA TYR A 63 16.10 -16.51 -21.81
C TYR A 63 15.87 -16.65 -20.30
N PHE A 64 16.94 -16.60 -19.50
CA PHE A 64 16.88 -16.68 -18.04
C PHE A 64 15.91 -15.63 -17.46
N TYR A 65 16.03 -14.37 -17.86
CA TYR A 65 15.15 -13.32 -17.35
C TYR A 65 13.72 -13.40 -17.89
N CYS A 66 13.48 -14.01 -19.06
CA CYS A 66 12.12 -14.35 -19.48
C CYS A 66 11.49 -15.40 -18.54
N GLN A 67 12.28 -16.36 -18.07
CA GLN A 67 11.82 -17.36 -17.09
C GLN A 67 11.58 -16.72 -15.72
N GLU A 68 12.49 -15.85 -15.25
CA GLU A 68 12.33 -15.13 -13.99
C GLU A 68 11.10 -14.22 -14.00
N GLU A 69 10.85 -13.52 -15.11
CA GLU A 69 9.66 -12.68 -15.25
C GLU A 69 8.37 -13.51 -15.10
N ILE A 70 8.30 -14.68 -15.72
CA ILE A 70 7.19 -15.63 -15.56
C ILE A 70 7.09 -16.11 -14.10
N ARG A 71 8.20 -16.56 -13.49
CA ARG A 71 8.25 -17.08 -12.12
C ARG A 71 7.73 -16.06 -11.12
N LEU A 72 8.24 -14.83 -11.21
CA LEU A 72 7.96 -13.76 -10.26
C LEU A 72 6.55 -13.21 -10.42
N ASN A 73 6.13 -12.93 -11.65
CA ASN A 73 4.88 -12.25 -11.88
C ASN A 73 3.65 -13.17 -11.82
N ARG A 74 3.79 -14.48 -12.04
CA ARG A 74 2.68 -15.42 -11.83
C ARG A 74 2.20 -15.50 -10.38
N ARG A 75 2.99 -15.04 -9.40
CA ARG A 75 2.60 -15.01 -7.99
C ARG A 75 1.43 -14.08 -7.73
N LEU A 76 1.32 -12.99 -8.48
CA LEU A 76 0.25 -11.98 -8.37
C LEU A 76 -0.65 -11.90 -9.62
N ALA A 77 -0.12 -12.26 -10.80
CA ALA A 77 -0.81 -12.20 -12.08
C ALA A 77 -0.74 -13.52 -12.89
N PRO A 78 -1.16 -14.67 -12.33
CA PRO A 78 -1.06 -15.96 -13.03
C PRO A 78 -1.88 -16.01 -14.33
N GLY A 79 -2.95 -15.21 -14.42
CA GLY A 79 -3.78 -15.11 -15.64
C GLY A 79 -3.17 -14.25 -16.76
N ILE A 80 -2.14 -13.44 -16.46
CA ILE A 80 -1.45 -12.58 -17.41
C ILE A 80 -0.23 -13.29 -17.99
N TYR A 81 0.61 -13.90 -17.16
CA TYR A 81 1.91 -14.46 -17.57
C TYR A 81 1.80 -15.94 -17.99
N LEU A 82 1.91 -16.21 -19.30
CA LEU A 82 1.52 -17.51 -19.88
C LEU A 82 2.68 -18.47 -20.09
N GLN A 83 3.77 -18.06 -20.73
CA GLN A 83 4.96 -18.90 -20.97
C GLN A 83 6.10 -18.07 -21.58
N VAL A 84 7.30 -18.62 -21.59
CA VAL A 84 8.37 -18.17 -22.50
C VAL A 84 8.09 -18.74 -23.90
N ALA A 85 8.23 -17.93 -24.93
CA ALA A 85 8.07 -18.31 -26.32
C ALA A 85 9.41 -18.18 -27.05
N ALA A 86 9.85 -19.26 -27.68
CA ALA A 86 10.99 -19.29 -28.59
C ALA A 86 10.69 -18.51 -29.87
N ILE A 87 11.69 -17.81 -30.42
CA ILE A 87 11.60 -17.14 -31.72
C ILE A 87 12.69 -17.72 -32.62
N GLY A 88 12.29 -18.55 -33.57
CA GLY A 88 13.17 -19.22 -34.52
C GLY A 88 13.09 -18.62 -35.93
N GLY A 89 13.86 -19.17 -36.86
CA GLY A 89 14.01 -18.66 -38.22
C GLY A 89 15.17 -17.67 -38.32
N CYS A 90 14.94 -16.50 -38.92
CA CYS A 90 15.94 -15.42 -38.97
C CYS A 90 15.31 -14.07 -38.64
N PRO A 91 16.09 -13.02 -38.30
CA PRO A 91 15.55 -11.72 -37.92
C PRO A 91 14.62 -11.06 -38.95
N LYS A 92 14.71 -11.41 -40.24
CA LYS A 92 13.82 -10.88 -41.29
C LYS A 92 12.58 -11.75 -41.53
N GLN A 93 12.58 -12.99 -41.08
CA GLN A 93 11.48 -13.96 -41.20
C GLN A 93 11.31 -14.75 -39.90
N PRO A 94 11.01 -14.07 -38.77
CA PRO A 94 10.88 -14.71 -37.48
C PRO A 94 9.60 -15.55 -37.41
N ARG A 95 9.64 -16.64 -36.66
CA ARG A 95 8.47 -17.47 -36.32
C ARG A 95 8.41 -17.74 -34.83
N ILE A 96 7.28 -17.45 -34.21
CA ILE A 96 7.03 -17.68 -32.79
C ILE A 96 6.80 -19.18 -32.52
N ASN A 97 7.34 -19.68 -31.40
CA ASN A 97 7.35 -21.07 -30.96
C ASN A 97 8.06 -22.03 -31.95
N VAL A 98 9.17 -21.57 -32.54
CA VAL A 98 10.01 -22.39 -33.43
C VAL A 98 11.44 -22.42 -32.89
N GLU A 99 12.06 -23.60 -32.94
CA GLU A 99 13.45 -23.85 -32.61
C GLU A 99 14.28 -24.11 -33.88
N PRO A 100 15.61 -23.88 -33.89
CA PRO A 100 16.39 -23.27 -32.80
C PRO A 100 16.04 -21.78 -32.63
N ALA A 101 15.86 -21.36 -31.38
CA ALA A 101 15.56 -19.97 -31.04
C ALA A 101 16.81 -19.11 -31.21
N PHE A 102 16.67 -17.99 -31.93
CA PHE A 102 17.66 -16.91 -31.92
C PHE A 102 17.24 -15.75 -31.00
N GLU A 103 16.00 -15.75 -30.52
CA GLU A 103 15.48 -14.81 -29.52
C GLU A 103 14.35 -15.46 -28.70
N TYR A 104 14.03 -14.88 -27.54
CA TYR A 104 12.91 -15.28 -26.69
C TYR A 104 11.97 -14.11 -26.37
N ALA A 105 10.71 -14.45 -26.09
CA ALA A 105 9.71 -13.51 -25.61
C ALA A 105 8.95 -14.06 -24.41
N VAL A 106 8.52 -13.18 -23.52
CA VAL A 106 7.49 -13.49 -22.52
C VAL A 106 6.13 -13.34 -23.19
N LYS A 107 5.41 -14.46 -23.35
CA LYS A 107 4.05 -14.48 -23.87
C LYS A 107 3.07 -14.21 -22.74
N MET A 108 2.27 -13.16 -22.92
CA MET A 108 1.30 -12.69 -21.94
C MET A 108 -0.10 -12.60 -22.54
N ARG A 109 -1.12 -12.69 -21.70
CA ARG A 109 -2.49 -12.31 -22.06
C ARG A 109 -2.57 -10.79 -22.09
N ARG A 110 -2.99 -10.24 -23.23
CA ARG A 110 -3.19 -8.81 -23.37
C ARG A 110 -4.41 -8.37 -22.56
N PHE A 111 -4.31 -7.21 -21.94
CA PHE A 111 -5.43 -6.48 -21.34
C PHE A 111 -5.56 -5.09 -21.97
N ALA A 112 -6.68 -4.43 -21.69
CA ALA A 112 -6.97 -3.11 -22.24
C ALA A 112 -6.27 -2.03 -21.38
N ALA A 113 -5.59 -1.09 -22.03
CA ALA A 113 -4.75 -0.09 -21.36
C ALA A 113 -5.57 0.88 -20.50
N ASP A 114 -6.83 1.14 -20.88
CA ASP A 114 -7.81 1.91 -20.11
C ASP A 114 -8.25 1.23 -18.80
N LYS A 115 -7.80 -0.01 -18.55
CA LYS A 115 -8.03 -0.73 -17.28
C LYS A 115 -6.84 -0.69 -16.33
N LEU A 116 -5.76 0.03 -16.66
CA LEU A 116 -4.69 0.33 -15.70
C LEU A 116 -5.23 1.22 -14.58
N MET A 117 -4.84 0.95 -13.34
CA MET A 117 -5.39 1.63 -12.17
C MET A 117 -5.02 3.11 -12.12
N ASP A 118 -3.90 3.53 -12.70
CA ASP A 118 -3.55 4.95 -12.81
C ASP A 118 -4.52 5.71 -13.73
N THR A 119 -4.92 5.09 -14.84
CA THR A 119 -5.90 5.60 -15.80
C THR A 119 -7.30 5.63 -15.18
N LEU A 120 -7.70 4.54 -14.52
CA LEU A 120 -8.99 4.47 -13.81
C LEU A 120 -9.05 5.48 -12.66
N LEU A 121 -7.94 5.73 -11.96
CA LEU A 121 -7.91 6.73 -10.89
C LEU A 121 -8.16 8.13 -11.44
N ALA A 122 -7.52 8.47 -12.56
CA ALA A 122 -7.74 9.75 -13.24
C ALA A 122 -9.18 9.92 -13.73
N GLN A 123 -9.89 8.82 -13.99
CA GLN A 123 -11.30 8.79 -14.39
C GLN A 123 -12.27 8.66 -13.19
N ALA A 124 -11.75 8.67 -11.95
CA ALA A 124 -12.52 8.44 -10.73
C ALA A 124 -13.26 7.07 -10.68
N GLU A 125 -12.77 6.06 -11.41
CA GLU A 125 -13.33 4.70 -11.45
C GLU A 125 -12.71 3.75 -10.40
N VAL A 126 -11.68 4.18 -9.67
CA VAL A 126 -11.12 3.40 -8.56
C VAL A 126 -11.99 3.56 -7.33
N THR A 127 -12.65 2.48 -6.93
CA THR A 127 -13.55 2.43 -5.79
C THR A 127 -12.82 2.02 -4.50
N PRO A 128 -13.41 2.27 -3.33
CA PRO A 128 -12.85 1.81 -2.07
C PRO A 128 -12.76 0.27 -1.97
N THR A 129 -13.67 -0.46 -2.61
CA THR A 129 -13.64 -1.93 -2.64
C THR A 129 -12.48 -2.49 -3.46
N HIS A 130 -12.07 -1.80 -4.53
CA HIS A 130 -10.83 -2.14 -5.24
C HIS A 130 -9.62 -2.02 -4.31
N ILE A 131 -9.55 -0.94 -3.52
CA ILE A 131 -8.44 -0.71 -2.59
C ILE A 131 -8.39 -1.75 -1.47
N ASP A 132 -9.54 -2.13 -0.90
CA ASP A 132 -9.61 -3.18 0.12
C ASP A 132 -9.13 -4.53 -0.44
N SER A 133 -9.59 -4.90 -1.65
CA SER A 133 -9.18 -6.14 -2.31
C SER A 133 -7.67 -6.17 -2.61
N LEU A 134 -7.10 -5.01 -2.94
CA LEU A 134 -5.67 -4.88 -3.21
C LEU A 134 -4.87 -4.98 -1.91
N ALA A 135 -5.27 -4.29 -0.85
CA ALA A 135 -4.64 -4.39 0.47
C ALA A 135 -4.63 -5.84 0.99
N ASP A 136 -5.75 -6.54 0.82
CA ASP A 136 -5.90 -7.94 1.19
C ASP A 136 -4.95 -8.86 0.39
N THR A 137 -4.90 -8.68 -0.92
CA THR A 137 -4.02 -9.46 -1.80
C THR A 137 -2.55 -9.24 -1.45
N ILE A 138 -2.13 -7.99 -1.28
CA ILE A 138 -0.72 -7.64 -1.02
C ILE A 138 -0.30 -8.05 0.40
N ALA A 139 -1.14 -7.84 1.42
CA ALA A 139 -0.84 -8.27 2.78
C ALA A 139 -0.67 -9.79 2.89
N ARG A 140 -1.54 -10.58 2.23
CA ARG A 140 -1.41 -12.04 2.19
C ARG A 140 -0.23 -12.50 1.36
N PHE A 141 0.02 -11.86 0.22
CA PHE A 141 1.20 -12.12 -0.60
C PHE A 141 2.47 -11.93 0.23
N HIS A 142 2.65 -10.77 0.86
CA HIS A 142 3.79 -10.50 1.72
C HIS A 142 3.93 -11.53 2.83
N ARG A 143 2.85 -11.81 3.59
CA ARG A 143 2.87 -12.81 4.68
C ARG A 143 3.21 -14.23 4.21
N GLY A 144 2.82 -14.60 2.99
CA GLY A 144 3.06 -15.92 2.41
C GLY A 144 4.46 -16.12 1.84
N LEU A 145 5.21 -15.05 1.59
CA LEU A 145 6.60 -15.15 1.12
C LEU A 145 7.54 -15.61 2.23
N ALA A 146 8.55 -16.40 1.86
CA ALA A 146 9.65 -16.72 2.77
C ALA A 146 10.48 -15.46 3.08
N PRO A 147 11.01 -15.32 4.31
CA PRO A 147 11.99 -14.28 4.61
C PRO A 147 13.28 -14.54 3.82
N ALA A 148 14.05 -13.47 3.59
CA ALA A 148 15.39 -13.55 3.04
C ALA A 148 16.28 -14.43 3.93
N SER A 149 17.29 -15.08 3.33
CA SER A 149 18.27 -15.85 4.09
C SER A 149 18.97 -14.93 5.12
N PRO A 150 19.19 -15.39 6.36
CA PRO A 150 19.97 -14.64 7.36
C PRO A 150 21.38 -14.27 6.88
N ASP A 151 21.97 -15.07 5.99
CA ASP A 151 23.30 -14.84 5.43
C ASP A 151 23.30 -13.84 4.25
N SER A 152 22.12 -13.38 3.81
CA SER A 152 22.00 -12.40 2.73
C SER A 152 22.15 -10.97 3.26
N ASN A 153 22.74 -10.08 2.45
CA ASN A 153 22.81 -8.66 2.79
C ASN A 153 21.53 -7.87 2.47
N TYR A 154 20.48 -8.54 1.98
CA TYR A 154 19.24 -7.87 1.58
C TYR A 154 18.56 -7.18 2.75
N GLY A 155 18.16 -5.93 2.53
CA GLY A 155 17.48 -5.10 3.52
C GLY A 155 18.35 -4.67 4.71
N SER A 156 19.67 -4.88 4.63
CA SER A 156 20.60 -4.25 5.58
C SER A 156 20.54 -2.72 5.43
N PRO A 157 20.79 -1.95 6.50
CA PRO A 157 20.80 -0.48 6.42
C PRO A 157 21.67 0.06 5.27
N ALA A 158 22.85 -0.51 5.05
CA ALA A 158 23.74 -0.12 3.95
C ALA A 158 23.11 -0.33 2.55
N THR A 159 22.43 -1.47 2.34
CA THR A 159 21.74 -1.76 1.07
C THR A 159 20.49 -0.92 0.85
N ILE A 160 19.91 -0.35 1.90
CA ILE A 160 18.80 0.60 1.83
C ILE A 160 19.31 2.02 1.55
N GLU A 161 20.38 2.44 2.23
CA GLU A 161 20.93 3.80 2.11
C GLU A 161 21.55 4.07 0.74
N ALA A 162 22.36 3.13 0.24
CA ALA A 162 23.12 3.29 -1.00
C ALA A 162 22.24 3.70 -2.19
N PRO A 163 21.14 2.99 -2.54
CA PRO A 163 20.26 3.39 -3.64
C PRO A 163 19.50 4.69 -3.34
N ALA A 164 19.15 4.95 -2.07
CA ALA A 164 18.51 6.20 -1.68
C ALA A 164 19.41 7.41 -1.96
N ARG A 165 20.69 7.34 -1.57
CA ARG A 165 21.70 8.36 -1.85
C ARG A 165 21.98 8.50 -3.34
N GLN A 166 22.08 7.38 -4.06
CA GLN A 166 22.34 7.38 -5.51
C GLN A 166 21.25 8.12 -6.29
N ASN A 167 19.98 8.04 -5.86
CA ASN A 167 18.90 8.77 -6.52
C ASN A 167 19.17 10.28 -6.58
N PHE A 168 19.60 10.89 -5.48
CA PHE A 168 19.88 12.32 -5.43
C PHE A 168 21.15 12.70 -6.21
N GLN A 169 22.19 11.86 -6.17
CA GLN A 169 23.40 12.09 -6.96
C GLN A 169 23.07 12.13 -8.46
N GLN A 170 22.29 11.17 -8.95
CA GLN A 170 21.85 11.15 -10.35
C GLN A 170 20.94 12.33 -10.69
N LEU A 171 20.05 12.74 -9.77
CA LEU A 171 19.19 13.90 -9.98
C LEU A 171 19.98 15.21 -10.16
N LEU A 172 21.11 15.38 -9.46
CA LEU A 172 21.98 16.55 -9.64
C LEU A 172 22.60 16.63 -11.04
N GLU A 173 22.80 15.48 -11.70
CA GLU A 173 23.32 15.40 -13.06
C GLU A 173 22.21 15.58 -14.12
N LEU A 174 20.99 15.15 -13.81
CA LEU A 174 19.85 15.14 -14.74
C LEU A 174 19.04 16.45 -14.78
N MET A 175 19.09 17.24 -13.71
CA MET A 175 18.25 18.43 -13.53
C MET A 175 19.02 19.74 -13.80
N LYS A 176 18.31 20.88 -13.87
CA LYS A 176 18.95 22.17 -14.13
C LYS A 176 19.77 22.63 -12.91
N PRO A 177 20.84 23.42 -13.09
CA PRO A 177 21.64 23.93 -11.95
C PRO A 177 20.83 24.70 -10.90
N GLU A 178 19.76 25.38 -11.30
CA GLU A 178 18.83 26.09 -10.41
C GLU A 178 18.09 25.15 -9.43
N ASP A 179 17.94 23.86 -9.78
CA ASP A 179 17.28 22.85 -8.92
C ASP A 179 18.23 22.26 -7.86
N ALA A 180 19.54 22.49 -7.99
CA ALA A 180 20.55 21.79 -7.21
C ALA A 180 20.44 22.04 -5.70
N ALA A 181 20.04 23.26 -5.30
CA ALA A 181 19.85 23.60 -3.88
C ALA A 181 18.71 22.79 -3.24
N LEU A 182 17.58 22.67 -3.96
CA LEU A 182 16.44 21.87 -3.54
C LEU A 182 16.81 20.39 -3.39
N ILE A 183 17.47 19.83 -4.41
CA ILE A 183 17.87 18.42 -4.43
C ILE A 183 18.83 18.10 -3.27
N LYS A 184 19.80 18.97 -2.99
CA LYS A 184 20.73 18.81 -1.87
C LYS A 184 20.01 18.87 -0.52
N SER A 185 19.11 19.83 -0.32
CA SER A 185 18.32 19.92 0.92
C SER A 185 17.50 18.65 1.15
N MET A 186 16.91 18.08 0.10
CA MET A 186 16.12 16.84 0.21
C MET A 186 17.01 15.62 0.44
N GLN A 187 18.20 15.58 -0.15
CA GLN A 187 19.20 14.55 0.13
C GLN A 187 19.58 14.56 1.62
N ASP A 188 19.80 15.73 2.20
CA ASP A 188 20.15 15.89 3.61
C ASP A 188 18.99 15.45 4.51
N ASN A 189 17.75 15.88 4.21
CA ASN A 189 16.55 15.46 4.95
C ASN A 189 16.34 13.93 4.90
N CYS A 190 16.49 13.33 3.72
CA CYS A 190 16.41 11.88 3.54
C CYS A 190 17.50 11.15 4.34
N ARG A 191 18.73 11.69 4.37
CA ARG A 191 19.84 11.14 5.15
C ARG A 191 19.56 11.21 6.66
N GLN A 192 19.04 12.32 7.16
CA GLN A 192 18.65 12.45 8.57
C GLN A 192 17.54 11.47 8.95
N ALA A 193 16.52 11.33 8.10
CA ALA A 193 15.44 10.38 8.30
C ALA A 193 15.94 8.92 8.30
N PHE A 194 16.90 8.58 7.43
CA PHE A 194 17.55 7.28 7.45
C PHE A 194 18.26 7.03 8.78
N LEU A 195 19.09 7.97 9.23
CA LEU A 195 19.88 7.82 10.46
C LEU A 195 18.96 7.65 11.68
N ALA A 196 17.84 8.38 11.72
CA ALA A 196 16.84 8.24 12.78
C ALA A 196 16.14 6.86 12.78
N ALA A 197 16.08 6.18 11.63
CA ALA A 197 15.40 4.89 11.45
C ALA A 197 16.37 3.70 11.33
N GLU A 198 17.68 3.91 11.40
CA GLU A 198 18.71 2.89 11.11
C GLU A 198 18.53 1.62 11.94
N ASN A 199 18.33 1.78 13.25
CA ASN A 199 18.09 0.67 14.16
C ASN A 199 16.81 -0.11 13.82
N LEU A 200 15.78 0.58 13.32
CA LEU A 200 14.53 -0.06 12.92
C LEU A 200 14.71 -0.90 11.66
N PHE A 201 15.52 -0.46 10.68
CA PHE A 201 15.84 -1.30 9.51
C PHE A 201 16.51 -2.61 9.93
N SER A 202 17.50 -2.54 10.82
CA SER A 202 18.17 -3.74 11.36
C SER A 202 17.21 -4.68 12.09
N GLN A 203 16.30 -4.13 12.92
CA GLN A 203 15.28 -4.92 13.60
C GLN A 203 14.33 -5.60 12.60
N ARG A 204 13.95 -4.91 11.53
CA ARG A 204 13.06 -5.46 10.50
C ARG A 204 13.72 -6.55 9.68
N GLN A 205 15.02 -6.40 9.39
CA GLN A 205 15.83 -7.45 8.78
C GLN A 205 15.83 -8.72 9.64
N GLN A 206 16.16 -8.58 10.93
CA GLN A 206 16.20 -9.69 11.89
C GLN A 206 14.83 -10.35 12.11
N ALA A 207 13.75 -9.56 12.07
CA ALA A 207 12.39 -10.06 12.25
C ALA A 207 11.77 -10.68 10.98
N GLY A 208 12.53 -10.84 9.89
CA GLY A 208 12.08 -11.53 8.68
C GLY A 208 11.10 -10.74 7.81
N PHE A 209 11.18 -9.41 7.83
CA PHE A 209 10.36 -8.53 6.98
C PHE A 209 10.96 -8.28 5.60
N ILE A 210 12.20 -8.72 5.34
CA ILE A 210 12.80 -8.68 4.01
C ILE A 210 12.35 -9.92 3.24
N ARG A 211 11.65 -9.72 2.12
CA ARG A 211 11.02 -10.79 1.34
C ARG A 211 11.16 -10.49 -0.15
N GLU A 212 11.03 -11.50 -1.02
CA GLU A 212 11.06 -11.34 -2.49
C GLU A 212 9.74 -10.72 -3.00
N CYS A 213 9.53 -9.43 -2.70
CA CYS A 213 8.32 -8.67 -2.97
C CYS A 213 8.11 -8.36 -4.47
N HIS A 214 7.20 -7.43 -4.80
CA HIS A 214 6.98 -6.99 -6.17
C HIS A 214 8.10 -6.07 -6.68
N GLY A 215 8.59 -5.15 -5.85
CA GLY A 215 9.71 -4.24 -6.14
C GLY A 215 9.30 -2.93 -6.83
N ASP A 216 8.22 -2.97 -7.62
CA ASP A 216 7.69 -1.81 -8.38
C ASP A 216 6.15 -1.67 -8.28
N LEU A 217 5.60 -1.78 -7.07
CA LEU A 217 4.15 -1.83 -6.82
C LEU A 217 3.49 -0.44 -6.87
N HIS A 218 3.31 0.14 -8.06
CA HIS A 218 2.61 1.42 -8.27
C HIS A 218 1.38 1.26 -9.19
N LEU A 219 0.48 2.25 -9.26
CA LEU A 219 -0.81 2.12 -9.97
C LEU A 219 -0.66 1.79 -11.47
N GLY A 220 0.40 2.27 -12.12
CA GLY A 220 0.71 1.91 -13.51
C GLY A 220 1.05 0.43 -13.73
N ASN A 221 1.35 -0.31 -12.66
CA ASN A 221 1.67 -1.73 -12.63
C ASN A 221 0.54 -2.54 -11.98
N ILE A 222 -0.68 -2.00 -11.96
CA ILE A 222 -1.87 -2.68 -11.48
C ILE A 222 -2.99 -2.49 -12.49
N VAL A 223 -3.61 -3.60 -12.90
CA VAL A 223 -4.72 -3.60 -13.87
C VAL A 223 -5.99 -4.15 -13.22
N LEU A 224 -7.13 -3.55 -13.54
CA LEU A 224 -8.44 -4.07 -13.14
C LEU A 224 -8.91 -5.16 -14.12
N LEU A 225 -8.80 -6.42 -13.71
CA LEU A 225 -9.24 -7.57 -14.50
C LEU A 225 -10.47 -8.19 -13.88
N ARG A 226 -11.58 -8.19 -14.63
CA ARG A 226 -12.87 -8.76 -14.19
C ARG A 226 -13.30 -8.23 -12.81
N GLY A 227 -13.14 -6.91 -12.61
CA GLY A 227 -13.49 -6.22 -11.37
C GLY A 227 -12.51 -6.43 -10.21
N ARG A 228 -11.34 -7.05 -10.43
CA ARG A 228 -10.32 -7.26 -9.39
C ARG A 228 -8.98 -6.62 -9.78
N PRO A 229 -8.35 -5.85 -8.89
CA PRO A 229 -6.99 -5.36 -9.10
C PRO A 229 -5.99 -6.52 -9.18
N VAL A 230 -5.11 -6.47 -10.16
CA VAL A 230 -4.05 -7.46 -10.38
C VAL A 230 -2.74 -6.72 -10.60
N ALA A 231 -1.80 -6.87 -9.67
CA ALA A 231 -0.44 -6.34 -9.79
C ALA A 231 0.37 -7.18 -10.78
N PHE A 232 1.08 -6.52 -11.69
CA PHE A 232 1.87 -7.14 -12.76
C PHE A 232 3.16 -6.32 -12.99
N ASP A 233 4.12 -6.86 -13.74
CA ASP A 233 5.40 -6.21 -14.07
C ASP A 233 6.29 -5.90 -12.85
N GLY A 234 6.31 -6.80 -11.87
CA GLY A 234 7.29 -6.81 -10.78
C GLY A 234 8.69 -7.12 -11.29
N ILE A 235 9.69 -6.54 -10.62
CA ILE A 235 11.08 -6.47 -11.08
C ILE A 235 11.72 -7.86 -11.13
N GLU A 236 12.06 -8.34 -12.32
CA GLU A 236 12.75 -9.61 -12.53
C GLU A 236 14.27 -9.52 -12.55
N PHE A 237 14.80 -8.35 -12.93
CA PHE A 237 16.19 -8.24 -13.34
C PHE A 237 17.19 -7.91 -12.23
N SER A 238 16.74 -7.38 -11.10
CA SER A 238 17.61 -7.08 -9.95
C SER A 238 17.02 -7.66 -8.68
N PRO A 239 17.65 -8.69 -8.08
CA PRO A 239 17.29 -9.22 -6.78
C PRO A 239 17.24 -8.15 -5.70
N GLU A 240 18.17 -7.19 -5.71
CA GLU A 240 18.29 -6.11 -4.72
C GLU A 240 17.07 -5.19 -4.70
N LEU A 241 16.39 -5.03 -5.83
CA LEU A 241 15.19 -4.20 -5.94
C LEU A 241 13.89 -4.93 -5.56
N ARG A 242 13.92 -6.27 -5.41
CA ARG A 242 12.75 -7.08 -5.02
C ARG A 242 12.90 -7.79 -3.69
N TRP A 243 14.11 -8.09 -3.22
CA TRP A 243 14.38 -8.56 -1.86
C TRP A 243 14.45 -7.37 -0.92
N ILE A 244 13.26 -6.86 -0.61
CA ILE A 244 13.06 -5.61 0.10
C ILE A 244 12.14 -5.83 1.28
N ASP A 245 12.11 -4.83 2.15
CA ASP A 245 11.15 -4.74 3.22
C ASP A 245 9.72 -4.69 2.66
N THR A 246 8.82 -5.50 3.21
CA THR A 246 7.39 -5.50 2.84
C THR A 246 6.72 -4.12 2.95
N ILE A 247 7.17 -3.26 3.87
CA ILE A 247 6.68 -1.87 3.99
C ILE A 247 7.24 -1.02 2.85
N SER A 248 8.46 -1.27 2.38
CA SER A 248 9.01 -0.57 1.22
C SER A 248 8.22 -0.86 -0.06
N ASP A 249 7.75 -2.10 -0.24
CA ASP A 249 6.91 -2.48 -1.38
C ASP A 249 5.53 -1.83 -1.28
N ALA A 250 4.87 -1.92 -0.12
CA ALA A 250 3.59 -1.28 0.15
C ALA A 250 3.65 0.26 0.05
N ALA A 251 4.75 0.86 0.49
CA ALA A 251 5.00 2.30 0.42
C ALA A 251 4.98 2.82 -1.02
N PHE A 252 5.31 2.00 -2.02
CA PHE A 252 5.34 2.45 -3.40
C PHE A 252 3.92 2.81 -3.89
N LEU A 253 2.93 1.97 -3.57
CA LEU A 253 1.53 2.22 -3.89
C LEU A 253 0.96 3.40 -3.07
N ILE A 254 1.29 3.46 -1.78
CA ILE A 254 0.85 4.53 -0.89
C ILE A 254 1.37 5.87 -1.41
N MET A 255 2.65 5.95 -1.75
CA MET A 255 3.29 7.14 -2.32
C MET A 255 2.61 7.55 -3.64
N ASP A 256 2.33 6.60 -4.55
CA ASP A 256 1.69 6.93 -5.83
C ASP A 256 0.24 7.45 -5.65
N LEU A 257 -0.52 6.91 -4.69
CA LEU A 257 -1.84 7.46 -4.33
C LEU A 257 -1.74 8.86 -3.70
N LEU A 258 -0.77 9.09 -2.82
CA LEU A 258 -0.52 10.41 -2.21
C LEU A 258 -0.12 11.46 -3.25
N HIS A 259 0.78 11.12 -4.17
CA HIS A 259 1.19 11.99 -5.27
C HIS A 259 0.01 12.46 -6.12
N ARG A 260 -1.00 11.61 -6.25
CA ARG A 260 -2.22 11.85 -7.05
C ARG A 260 -3.36 12.49 -6.25
N GLY A 261 -3.08 12.96 -5.04
CA GLY A 261 -4.07 13.64 -4.19
C GLY A 261 -5.13 12.71 -3.61
N ARG A 262 -4.90 11.40 -3.57
CA ARG A 262 -5.84 10.39 -3.06
C ARG A 262 -5.39 9.82 -1.73
N ALA A 263 -5.20 10.71 -0.76
CA ALA A 263 -4.84 10.35 0.61
C ALA A 263 -5.91 9.47 1.28
N ASP A 264 -7.18 9.67 0.92
CA ASP A 264 -8.31 8.82 1.31
C ASP A 264 -8.05 7.35 0.96
N LEU A 265 -7.71 7.07 -0.29
CA LEU A 265 -7.42 5.70 -0.75
C LEU A 265 -6.08 5.18 -0.21
N ALA A 266 -5.07 6.05 -0.08
CA ALA A 266 -3.77 5.67 0.47
C ALA A 266 -3.90 5.16 1.92
N TYR A 267 -4.63 5.89 2.76
CA TYR A 267 -4.84 5.51 4.16
C TYR A 267 -5.87 4.40 4.33
N ARG A 268 -6.83 4.25 3.39
CA ARG A 268 -7.65 3.04 3.31
C ARG A 268 -6.81 1.80 3.06
N PHE A 269 -5.94 1.83 2.03
CA PHE A 269 -5.02 0.74 1.73
C PHE A 269 -4.13 0.40 2.92
N LEU A 270 -3.44 1.41 3.48
CA LEU A 270 -2.50 1.21 4.58
C LEU A 270 -3.19 0.59 5.80
N ASN A 271 -4.35 1.10 6.21
CA ASN A 271 -5.06 0.57 7.37
C ASN A 271 -5.60 -0.86 7.14
N ALA A 272 -6.09 -1.17 5.95
CA ALA A 272 -6.50 -2.53 5.60
C ALA A 272 -5.29 -3.49 5.60
N TYR A 273 -4.16 -3.06 5.01
CA TYR A 273 -2.90 -3.80 5.00
C TYR A 273 -2.42 -4.11 6.42
N LEU A 274 -2.37 -3.11 7.31
CA LEU A 274 -1.93 -3.25 8.70
C LEU A 274 -2.83 -4.16 9.52
N GLN A 275 -4.14 -4.10 9.34
CA GLN A 275 -5.07 -4.99 10.05
C GLN A 275 -4.83 -6.46 9.66
N ILE A 276 -4.47 -6.74 8.40
CA ILE A 276 -4.23 -8.10 7.93
C ILE A 276 -2.81 -8.57 8.26
N SER A 277 -1.81 -7.70 8.11
CA SER A 277 -0.40 -8.01 8.36
C SER A 277 -0.06 -8.04 9.85
N GLY A 278 -0.61 -7.10 10.63
CA GLY A 278 -0.19 -6.82 12.00
C GLY A 278 1.11 -6.04 12.13
N ASP A 279 1.69 -5.62 11.01
CA ASP A 279 3.01 -4.98 10.95
C ASP A 279 2.95 -3.47 11.30
N TYR A 280 2.40 -3.17 12.48
CA TYR A 280 2.34 -1.80 12.99
C TYR A 280 3.73 -1.23 13.30
N ALA A 281 4.69 -2.07 13.68
CA ALA A 281 6.09 -1.66 13.89
C ALA A 281 6.73 -1.12 12.61
N GLY A 282 6.31 -1.62 11.44
CA GLY A 282 6.75 -1.14 10.13
C GLY A 282 6.45 0.32 9.84
N LEU A 283 5.50 0.93 10.56
CA LEU A 283 5.24 2.35 10.41
C LEU A 283 6.42 3.24 10.84
N GLY A 284 7.32 2.73 11.70
CA GLY A 284 8.53 3.46 12.10
C GLY A 284 9.50 3.75 10.95
N VAL A 285 9.43 2.98 9.85
CA VAL A 285 10.25 3.18 8.65
C VAL A 285 9.45 3.68 7.43
N LEU A 286 8.12 3.78 7.54
CA LEU A 286 7.24 4.09 6.40
C LEU A 286 7.57 5.45 5.77
N ARG A 287 7.76 6.50 6.58
CA ARG A 287 8.02 7.87 6.05
C ARG A 287 9.30 7.94 5.22
N PHE A 288 10.36 7.29 5.68
CA PHE A 288 11.57 7.13 4.90
C PHE A 288 11.29 6.42 3.57
N TYR A 289 10.56 5.30 3.59
CA TYR A 289 10.25 4.58 2.35
C TYR A 289 9.35 5.37 1.40
N LEU A 290 8.38 6.14 1.90
CA LEU A 290 7.59 7.05 1.06
C LEU A 290 8.50 8.08 0.36
N SER A 291 9.42 8.68 1.12
CA SER A 291 10.40 9.64 0.59
C SER A 291 11.32 9.01 -0.45
N TYR A 292 11.88 7.83 -0.13
CA TYR A 292 12.72 7.06 -1.03
C TYR A 292 12.01 6.69 -2.33
N ARG A 293 10.76 6.18 -2.26
CA ARG A 293 9.98 5.80 -3.46
C ARG A 293 9.61 7.02 -4.30
N ALA A 294 9.29 8.14 -3.66
CA ALA A 294 9.07 9.40 -4.36
C ALA A 294 10.36 9.86 -5.08
N ALA A 295 11.54 9.78 -4.43
CA ALA A 295 12.82 10.10 -5.06
C ALA A 295 13.16 9.16 -6.24
N VAL A 296 12.77 7.88 -6.19
CA VAL A 296 12.88 6.96 -7.35
C VAL A 296 12.04 7.47 -8.52
N ARG A 297 10.78 7.87 -8.29
CA ARG A 297 9.92 8.43 -9.35
C ARG A 297 10.42 9.78 -9.87
N ALA A 298 10.94 10.62 -8.99
CA ALA A 298 11.61 11.86 -9.36
C ALA A 298 12.78 11.59 -10.32
N LYS A 299 13.65 10.62 -9.98
CA LYS A 299 14.75 10.20 -10.85
C LYS A 299 14.28 9.74 -12.23
N ILE A 300 13.23 8.91 -12.29
CA ILE A 300 12.67 8.45 -13.58
C ILE A 300 12.16 9.63 -14.42
N ALA A 301 11.49 10.60 -13.79
CA ALA A 301 11.07 11.82 -14.46
C ALA A 301 12.27 12.69 -14.91
N GLY A 302 13.34 12.75 -14.11
CA GLY A 302 14.61 13.40 -14.45
C GLY A 302 15.27 12.80 -15.69
N PHE A 303 15.32 11.46 -15.81
CA PHE A 303 15.82 10.80 -17.02
C PHE A 303 14.99 11.19 -18.25
N ARG A 304 13.66 11.23 -18.14
CA ARG A 304 12.79 11.67 -19.23
C ARG A 304 13.04 13.13 -19.59
N PHE A 305 13.26 14.00 -18.60
CA PHE A 305 13.61 15.39 -18.83
C PHE A 305 14.93 15.51 -19.60
N ALA A 306 15.99 14.81 -19.17
CA ALA A 306 17.28 14.81 -19.86
C ALA A 306 17.19 14.29 -21.31
N GLN A 307 16.33 13.28 -21.57
CA GLN A 307 16.14 12.73 -22.92
C GLN A 307 15.33 13.64 -23.86
N THR A 308 14.37 14.40 -23.33
CA THR A 308 13.36 15.10 -24.15
C THR A 308 13.43 16.62 -24.09
N GLY A 309 14.07 17.17 -23.07
CA GLY A 309 14.03 18.60 -22.73
C GLY A 309 12.64 19.12 -22.31
N ALA A 310 11.64 18.24 -22.15
CA ALA A 310 10.26 18.65 -21.90
C ALA A 310 10.07 19.17 -20.47
N GLU A 311 9.65 20.43 -20.32
CA GLU A 311 9.43 21.04 -19.01
C GLU A 311 8.37 20.31 -18.17
N SER A 312 7.40 19.63 -18.81
CA SER A 312 6.44 18.77 -18.11
C SER A 312 7.11 17.61 -17.37
N ALA A 313 8.21 17.06 -17.89
CA ALA A 313 8.99 16.02 -17.22
C ALA A 313 9.79 16.59 -16.03
N ARG A 314 10.32 17.82 -16.16
CA ARG A 314 10.95 18.54 -15.05
C ARG A 314 9.95 18.83 -13.94
N GLN A 315 8.76 19.34 -14.26
CA GLN A 315 7.70 19.59 -13.29
C GLN A 315 7.25 18.30 -12.57
N ALA A 316 7.16 17.19 -13.30
CA ALA A 316 6.88 15.89 -12.70
C ALA A 316 7.97 15.49 -11.69
N CYS A 317 9.25 15.65 -12.05
CA CYS A 317 10.37 15.41 -11.14
C CYS A 317 10.26 16.24 -9.85
N LEU A 318 10.07 17.56 -9.98
CA LEU A 318 9.93 18.47 -8.84
C LEU A 318 8.72 18.13 -7.97
N SER A 319 7.60 17.70 -8.57
CA SER A 319 6.41 17.30 -7.81
C SER A 319 6.65 16.06 -6.93
N TYR A 320 7.43 15.09 -7.42
CA TYR A 320 7.81 13.92 -6.64
C TYR A 320 8.83 14.27 -5.55
N LEU A 321 9.76 15.18 -5.84
CA LEU A 321 10.69 15.71 -4.85
C LEU A 321 9.95 16.42 -3.70
N ASN A 322 8.95 17.24 -4.00
CA ASN A 322 8.09 17.86 -2.97
C ASN A 322 7.34 16.81 -2.14
N LEU A 323 6.83 15.75 -2.77
CA LEU A 323 6.22 14.64 -2.02
C LEU A 323 7.24 13.94 -1.13
N ALA A 324 8.46 13.74 -1.61
CA ALA A 324 9.53 13.10 -0.86
C ALA A 324 9.85 13.88 0.43
N ASP A 325 9.92 15.20 0.34
CA ASP A 325 10.17 16.08 1.49
C ASP A 325 8.98 16.13 2.45
N SER A 326 7.75 16.34 1.93
CA SER A 326 6.54 16.38 2.75
C SER A 326 6.26 15.07 3.51
N SER A 327 6.74 13.94 2.99
CA SER A 327 6.64 12.63 3.66
C SER A 327 7.52 12.55 4.91
N LEU A 328 8.59 13.34 4.97
CA LEU A 328 9.52 13.40 6.10
C LEU A 328 9.19 14.51 7.11
N SER A 329 8.31 15.45 6.74
CA SER A 329 7.94 16.55 7.62
C SER A 329 7.40 16.05 8.96
N PRO A 330 7.86 16.62 10.10
CA PRO A 330 7.31 16.31 11.41
C PRO A 330 5.80 16.53 11.42
N ARG A 331 5.06 15.62 12.05
CA ARG A 331 3.62 15.80 12.30
C ARG A 331 3.38 15.74 13.80
N LYS A 332 2.51 16.60 14.31
CA LYS A 332 2.00 16.48 15.68
C LYS A 332 0.88 15.43 15.64
N PRO A 333 1.07 14.26 16.26
CA PRO A 333 0.02 13.24 16.26
C PRO A 333 -1.09 13.65 17.24
N ALA A 334 -2.24 13.01 17.09
CA ALA A 334 -3.36 13.11 18.02
C ALA A 334 -3.86 11.70 18.36
N LEU A 335 -4.49 11.54 19.53
CA LEU A 335 -5.09 10.28 19.97
C LEU A 335 -6.61 10.40 20.05
N LEU A 336 -7.31 9.59 19.27
CA LEU A 336 -8.76 9.53 19.22
C LEU A 336 -9.24 8.18 19.76
N LEU A 337 -10.28 8.20 20.58
CA LEU A 337 -11.02 7.01 20.98
C LEU A 337 -12.41 7.06 20.36
N THR A 338 -12.89 5.96 19.78
CA THR A 338 -14.33 5.83 19.56
C THR A 338 -15.01 5.50 20.88
N HIS A 339 -16.21 6.01 21.11
CA HIS A 339 -17.00 5.67 22.29
C HIS A 339 -18.44 5.40 21.86
N GLY A 340 -19.03 4.27 22.29
CA GLY A 340 -20.44 3.99 22.03
C GLY A 340 -20.78 2.51 21.92
N LEU A 341 -22.08 2.23 21.94
CA LEU A 341 -22.64 0.87 21.97
C LEU A 341 -22.35 0.07 20.68
N PRO A 342 -22.37 -1.27 20.74
CA PRO A 342 -22.40 -2.10 19.54
C PRO A 342 -23.53 -1.64 18.58
N GLY A 343 -23.25 -1.62 17.27
CA GLY A 343 -24.24 -1.18 16.25
C GLY A 343 -24.37 0.34 16.04
N CYS A 344 -23.74 1.20 16.86
CA CYS A 344 -23.86 2.66 16.66
C CYS A 344 -23.06 3.21 15.47
N GLY A 345 -22.23 2.39 14.83
CA GLY A 345 -21.47 2.75 13.63
C GLY A 345 -20.04 3.25 13.88
N LYS A 346 -19.43 2.92 15.03
CA LYS A 346 -18.01 3.23 15.34
C LYS A 346 -17.05 2.95 14.18
N SER A 347 -17.14 1.75 13.59
CA SER A 347 -16.25 1.38 12.49
C SER A 347 -16.51 2.12 11.18
N ALA A 348 -17.73 2.63 10.96
CA ALA A 348 -18.03 3.49 9.82
C ALA A 348 -17.45 4.90 10.03
N VAL A 349 -17.64 5.47 11.23
CA VAL A 349 -17.07 6.77 11.61
C VAL A 349 -15.54 6.73 11.58
N SER A 350 -14.94 5.69 12.18
CA SER A 350 -13.49 5.55 12.21
C SER A 350 -12.90 5.35 10.81
N GLN A 351 -13.65 4.75 9.87
CA GLN A 351 -13.26 4.63 8.46
C GLN A 351 -13.25 5.99 7.77
N LEU A 352 -14.28 6.82 7.97
CA LEU A 352 -14.33 8.15 7.35
C LEU A 352 -13.24 9.07 7.93
N LEU A 353 -12.98 8.96 9.23
CA LEU A 353 -11.92 9.70 9.90
C LEU A 353 -10.52 9.34 9.40
N LEU A 354 -10.22 8.05 9.24
CA LEU A 354 -8.88 7.65 8.76
C LEU A 354 -8.63 8.09 7.32
N GLU A 355 -9.67 8.08 6.47
CA GLU A 355 -9.56 8.48 5.07
C GLU A 355 -9.36 10.00 4.95
N LYS A 356 -10.12 10.79 5.72
CA LYS A 356 -10.08 12.25 5.67
C LYS A 356 -8.85 12.84 6.36
N HIS A 357 -8.46 12.28 7.51
CA HIS A 357 -7.44 12.84 8.38
C HIS A 357 -6.17 11.99 8.51
N GLN A 358 -6.00 11.00 7.63
CA GLN A 358 -4.76 10.24 7.53
C GLN A 358 -4.41 9.51 8.85
N LEU A 359 -5.43 8.96 9.52
CA LEU A 359 -5.28 8.28 10.82
C LEU A 359 -4.85 6.83 10.66
N ILE A 360 -4.14 6.31 11.66
CA ILE A 360 -3.93 4.87 11.82
C ILE A 360 -4.97 4.32 12.80
N ARG A 361 -5.76 3.36 12.36
CA ARG A 361 -6.83 2.73 13.12
C ARG A 361 -6.38 1.43 13.76
N LEU A 362 -6.56 1.36 15.08
CA LEU A 362 -6.42 0.14 15.87
C LEU A 362 -7.80 -0.38 16.24
N ARG A 363 -8.17 -1.59 15.78
CA ARG A 363 -9.50 -2.18 16.06
C ARG A 363 -9.40 -3.22 17.15
N SER A 364 -10.17 -3.05 18.21
CA SER A 364 -10.23 -4.02 19.32
C SER A 364 -10.60 -5.43 18.87
N ASP A 365 -11.58 -5.58 17.98
CA ASP A 365 -12.01 -6.91 17.50
C ASP A 365 -10.91 -7.63 16.68
N VAL A 366 -10.09 -6.88 15.93
CA VAL A 366 -8.98 -7.44 15.14
C VAL A 366 -7.84 -7.86 16.05
N GLU A 367 -7.42 -6.98 16.96
CA GLU A 367 -6.29 -7.27 17.85
C GLU A 367 -6.65 -8.30 18.91
N ARG A 368 -7.91 -8.35 19.36
CA ARG A 368 -8.43 -9.45 20.18
C ARG A 368 -8.24 -10.78 19.47
N LYS A 369 -8.71 -10.93 18.23
CA LYS A 369 -8.53 -12.17 17.46
C LYS A 369 -7.05 -12.52 17.27
N ARG A 370 -6.21 -11.53 16.97
CA ARG A 370 -4.76 -11.72 16.80
C ARG A 370 -4.09 -12.27 18.07
N LEU A 371 -4.45 -11.76 19.25
CA LEU A 371 -3.92 -12.23 20.55
C LEU A 371 -4.22 -13.71 20.81
N PHE A 372 -5.25 -14.27 20.17
CA PHE A 372 -5.66 -15.66 20.29
C PHE A 372 -5.36 -16.50 19.02
N GLY A 373 -4.49 -16.01 18.13
CA GLY A 373 -4.07 -16.74 16.93
C GLY A 373 -5.12 -16.85 15.83
N LEU A 374 -6.21 -16.09 15.91
CA LEU A 374 -7.27 -16.07 14.92
C LEU A 374 -7.00 -15.00 13.85
N SER A 375 -7.41 -15.26 12.60
CA SER A 375 -7.44 -14.21 11.58
C SER A 375 -8.55 -13.19 11.86
N ALA A 376 -8.43 -11.96 11.36
CA ALA A 376 -9.37 -10.86 11.63
C ALA A 376 -10.85 -11.22 11.34
N LEU A 377 -11.11 -12.03 10.31
CA LEU A 377 -12.47 -12.43 9.91
C LEU A 377 -12.89 -13.81 10.41
N GLN A 378 -11.97 -14.56 11.04
CA GLN A 378 -12.29 -15.88 11.58
C GLN A 378 -13.24 -15.73 12.77
N LYS A 379 -14.31 -16.53 12.78
CA LYS A 379 -15.24 -16.60 13.91
C LYS A 379 -14.55 -17.29 15.08
N SER A 380 -14.61 -16.69 16.26
CA SER A 380 -14.04 -17.26 17.48
C SER A 380 -14.89 -18.41 18.04
N SER A 381 -16.20 -18.40 17.73
CA SER A 381 -17.22 -19.29 18.33
C SER A 381 -17.25 -19.23 19.87
N SER A 382 -16.75 -18.13 20.46
CA SER A 382 -16.74 -17.92 21.90
C SER A 382 -18.14 -17.54 22.39
N ALA A 383 -18.55 -18.06 23.56
CA ALA A 383 -19.72 -17.57 24.28
C ALA A 383 -19.48 -16.16 24.85
N ILE A 384 -20.55 -15.49 25.30
CA ILE A 384 -20.46 -14.23 26.03
C ILE A 384 -19.61 -14.45 27.30
N ASP A 385 -18.63 -13.56 27.52
CA ASP A 385 -17.60 -13.68 28.56
C ASP A 385 -16.76 -14.97 28.53
N GLY A 386 -16.88 -15.76 27.47
CA GLY A 386 -16.10 -16.95 27.22
C GLY A 386 -14.95 -16.69 26.26
N GLY A 387 -13.94 -17.58 26.28
CA GLY A 387 -12.84 -17.58 25.32
C GLY A 387 -12.14 -16.22 25.21
N ILE A 388 -12.21 -15.62 24.02
CA ILE A 388 -11.53 -14.36 23.72
C ILE A 388 -12.21 -13.12 24.36
N TYR A 389 -13.43 -13.27 24.90
CA TYR A 389 -14.24 -12.19 25.47
C TYR A 389 -14.30 -12.20 27.00
N HIS A 390 -13.64 -13.14 27.68
CA HIS A 390 -13.56 -13.17 29.15
C HIS A 390 -12.89 -11.87 29.69
N PRO A 391 -13.26 -11.34 30.87
CA PRO A 391 -12.74 -10.07 31.39
C PRO A 391 -11.21 -9.88 31.33
N GLN A 392 -10.45 -10.92 31.69
CA GLN A 392 -8.97 -10.88 31.58
C GLN A 392 -8.48 -10.77 30.12
N ALA A 393 -9.17 -11.41 29.17
CA ALA A 393 -8.89 -11.27 27.75
C ALA A 393 -9.23 -9.85 27.24
N GLY A 394 -10.31 -9.27 27.78
CA GLY A 394 -10.67 -7.87 27.57
C GLY A 394 -9.55 -6.92 28.01
N GLN A 395 -9.05 -7.07 29.24
CA GLN A 395 -7.94 -6.28 29.77
C GLN A 395 -6.67 -6.41 28.89
N LYS A 396 -6.29 -7.63 28.52
CA LYS A 396 -5.16 -7.87 27.60
C LYS A 396 -5.34 -7.19 26.24
N THR A 397 -6.55 -7.18 25.70
CA THR A 397 -6.87 -6.50 24.44
C THR A 397 -6.67 -4.99 24.56
N TYR A 398 -7.21 -4.36 25.61
CA TYR A 398 -7.06 -2.91 25.81
C TYR A 398 -5.60 -2.52 26.10
N GLN A 399 -4.85 -3.31 26.87
CA GLN A 399 -3.42 -3.08 27.07
C GLN A 399 -2.66 -3.16 25.74
N ARG A 400 -2.94 -4.17 24.91
CA ARG A 400 -2.33 -4.29 23.58
C ARG A 400 -2.62 -3.08 22.70
N LEU A 401 -3.85 -2.56 22.72
CA LEU A 401 -4.22 -1.35 21.97
C LEU A 401 -3.47 -0.12 22.48
N LEU A 402 -3.27 -0.01 23.80
CA LEU A 402 -2.50 1.07 24.43
C LEU A 402 -1.02 1.02 24.02
N ASP A 403 -0.40 -0.16 24.06
CA ASP A 403 1.00 -0.36 23.66
C ASP A 403 1.23 -0.01 22.18
N LEU A 404 0.29 -0.42 21.32
CA LEU A 404 0.31 -0.10 19.89
C LEU A 404 0.10 1.41 19.68
N ALA A 405 -0.88 2.02 20.34
CA ALA A 405 -1.13 3.46 20.24
C ALA A 405 0.10 4.26 20.66
N GLN A 406 0.72 3.93 21.81
CA GLN A 406 1.94 4.58 22.28
C GLN A 406 3.06 4.50 21.24
N THR A 407 3.27 3.32 20.64
CA THR A 407 4.30 3.11 19.61
C THR A 407 4.05 4.00 18.39
N LEU A 408 2.82 3.99 17.87
CA LEU A 408 2.46 4.73 16.67
C LEU A 408 2.48 6.25 16.86
N LEU A 409 2.05 6.73 18.03
CA LEU A 409 2.13 8.14 18.42
C LEU A 409 3.60 8.58 18.52
N LYS A 410 4.50 7.74 19.05
CA LYS A 410 5.96 8.03 19.07
C LYS A 410 6.57 8.07 17.66
N TYR A 411 6.05 7.30 16.72
CA TYR A 411 6.38 7.43 15.29
C TYR A 411 5.73 8.66 14.61
N GLY A 412 4.95 9.45 15.35
CA GLY A 412 4.33 10.68 14.87
C GLY A 412 3.06 10.47 14.05
N PHE A 413 2.44 9.29 14.09
CA PHE A 413 1.17 9.03 13.40
C PHE A 413 -0.02 9.39 14.31
N PRO A 414 -1.05 10.09 13.81
CA PRO A 414 -2.28 10.24 14.54
C PRO A 414 -3.04 8.89 14.57
N VAL A 415 -3.59 8.55 15.73
CA VAL A 415 -4.16 7.22 16.01
C VAL A 415 -5.62 7.34 16.40
N ILE A 416 -6.46 6.47 15.83
CA ILE A 416 -7.81 6.22 16.31
C ILE A 416 -7.94 4.79 16.83
N VAL A 417 -8.35 4.64 18.08
CA VAL A 417 -8.62 3.35 18.71
C VAL A 417 -10.12 3.07 18.60
N ASP A 418 -10.46 2.14 17.71
CA ASP A 418 -11.83 1.69 17.43
C ASP A 418 -12.20 0.54 18.38
N ALA A 419 -12.79 0.91 19.51
CA ALA A 419 -13.33 0.02 20.54
C ALA A 419 -14.58 0.64 21.19
N ALA A 420 -15.27 -0.13 22.04
CA ALA A 420 -16.50 0.34 22.66
C ALA A 420 -16.25 1.43 23.71
N PHE A 421 -15.17 1.31 24.49
CA PHE A 421 -14.73 2.25 25.53
C PHE A 421 -15.84 2.63 26.54
N LEU A 422 -16.65 1.65 26.94
CA LEU A 422 -17.85 1.87 27.77
C LEU A 422 -17.53 2.10 29.25
N GLN A 423 -16.32 1.78 29.71
CA GLN A 423 -15.90 1.92 31.11
C GLN A 423 -14.78 2.93 31.24
N HIS A 424 -14.78 3.71 32.31
CA HIS A 424 -13.74 4.69 32.63
C HIS A 424 -12.35 4.04 32.70
N ALA A 425 -12.25 2.85 33.33
CA ALA A 425 -11.00 2.10 33.42
C ALA A 425 -10.40 1.71 32.05
N GLN A 426 -11.21 1.69 30.98
CA GLN A 426 -10.74 1.46 29.62
C GLN A 426 -10.21 2.75 28.98
N ARG A 427 -10.82 3.90 29.28
CA ARG A 427 -10.50 5.21 28.67
C ARG A 427 -9.33 5.91 29.34
N HIS A 428 -9.31 5.90 30.67
CA HIS A 428 -8.35 6.63 31.49
C HIS A 428 -6.87 6.38 31.11
N PRO A 429 -6.41 5.14 30.85
CA PRO A 429 -5.02 4.91 30.43
C PRO A 429 -4.63 5.62 29.12
N PHE A 430 -5.57 5.79 28.18
CA PHE A 430 -5.32 6.48 26.91
C PHE A 430 -5.27 8.00 27.10
N GLN A 431 -6.10 8.54 28.01
CA GLN A 431 -6.03 9.94 28.38
C GLN A 431 -4.68 10.27 29.03
N LEU A 432 -4.21 9.45 29.98
CA LEU A 432 -2.88 9.58 30.58
C LEU A 432 -1.76 9.49 29.54
N LEU A 433 -1.88 8.58 28.57
CA LEU A 433 -0.94 8.49 27.46
C LEU A 433 -0.87 9.79 26.66
N ALA A 434 -2.01 10.35 26.25
CA ALA A 434 -2.04 11.60 25.51
C ALA A 434 -1.46 12.77 26.30
N GLN A 435 -1.77 12.87 27.61
CA GLN A 435 -1.20 13.87 28.51
C GLN A 435 0.32 13.74 28.63
N SER A 436 0.82 12.52 28.83
CA SER A 436 2.27 12.25 28.96
C SER A 436 3.08 12.62 27.71
N LEU A 437 2.45 12.55 26.54
CA LEU A 437 3.05 12.92 25.26
C LEU A 437 2.79 14.38 24.87
N GLY A 438 1.92 15.09 25.61
CA GLY A 438 1.54 16.47 25.30
C GLY A 438 0.81 16.62 23.96
N ILE A 439 -0.03 15.64 23.59
CA ILE A 439 -0.73 15.60 22.30
C ILE A 439 -2.24 15.79 22.47
N PRO A 440 -2.96 16.24 21.42
CA PRO A 440 -4.41 16.32 21.45
C PRO A 440 -5.07 14.95 21.72
N PHE A 441 -6.14 14.97 22.52
CA PHE A 441 -6.94 13.80 22.89
C PHE A 441 -8.42 14.09 22.61
N VAL A 442 -9.12 13.15 21.96
CA VAL A 442 -10.54 13.27 21.65
C VAL A 442 -11.28 11.95 21.89
N ILE A 443 -12.43 12.01 22.54
CA ILE A 443 -13.38 10.91 22.68
C ILE A 443 -14.53 11.16 21.71
N VAL A 444 -14.60 10.38 20.64
CA VAL A 444 -15.66 10.46 19.61
C VAL A 444 -16.84 9.59 20.05
N SER A 445 -17.78 10.18 20.77
CA SER A 445 -19.01 9.55 21.27
C SER A 445 -20.06 9.43 20.18
N ILE A 446 -20.32 8.21 19.72
CA ILE A 446 -21.22 7.92 18.61
C ILE A 446 -22.52 7.32 19.15
N GLN A 447 -23.62 7.99 18.86
CA GLN A 447 -24.96 7.66 19.34
C GLN A 447 -25.88 7.27 18.17
N ALA A 448 -26.79 6.34 18.43
CA ALA A 448 -27.81 5.93 17.47
C ALA A 448 -29.04 5.43 18.22
N LYS A 449 -30.23 5.58 17.63
CA LYS A 449 -31.49 5.08 18.19
C LYS A 449 -31.44 3.57 18.36
N ASP A 450 -32.07 3.07 19.43
CA ASP A 450 -32.07 1.63 19.78
C ASP A 450 -32.49 0.70 18.63
N LYS A 451 -33.53 1.09 17.88
CA LYS A 451 -33.98 0.32 16.71
C LYS A 451 -32.89 0.20 15.63
N VAL A 452 -32.11 1.26 15.42
CA VAL A 452 -31.01 1.29 14.45
C VAL A 452 -29.86 0.38 14.91
N LEU A 453 -29.54 0.40 16.22
CA LEU A 453 -28.52 -0.50 16.80
C LEU A 453 -28.85 -1.97 16.52
N GLN A 454 -30.09 -2.38 16.84
CA GLN A 454 -30.56 -3.74 16.67
C GLN A 454 -30.56 -4.17 15.19
N GLN A 455 -31.11 -3.32 14.30
CA GLN A 455 -31.16 -3.60 12.86
C GLN A 455 -29.76 -3.79 12.25
N ARG A 456 -28.80 -2.94 12.63
CA ARG A 456 -27.42 -3.03 12.11
C ARG A 456 -26.70 -4.29 12.60
N ILE A 457 -26.91 -4.67 13.86
CA ILE A 457 -26.33 -5.91 14.41
C ILE A 457 -26.87 -7.12 13.65
N GLN A 458 -28.19 -7.19 13.44
CA GLN A 458 -28.84 -8.28 12.70
C GLN A 458 -28.32 -8.36 11.25
N ARG A 459 -28.37 -7.24 10.51
CA ARG A 459 -27.89 -7.18 9.12
C ARG A 459 -26.43 -7.63 8.99
N ARG A 460 -25.56 -7.23 9.93
CA ARG A 460 -24.16 -7.63 9.95
C ARG A 460 -23.98 -9.13 10.19
N GLN A 461 -24.78 -9.73 11.08
CA GLN A 461 -24.73 -11.17 11.33
C GLN A 461 -25.15 -11.99 10.10
N GLU A 462 -26.15 -11.50 9.35
CA GLU A 462 -26.60 -12.11 8.10
C GLU A 462 -25.56 -11.99 6.98
N GLN A 463 -24.93 -10.82 6.82
CA GLN A 463 -23.94 -10.57 5.77
C GLN A 463 -22.62 -11.29 6.01
N GLY A 464 -22.21 -11.45 7.27
CA GLY A 464 -20.90 -12.00 7.62
C GLY A 464 -19.74 -11.09 7.18
N GLY A 465 -18.50 -11.51 7.45
CA GLY A 465 -17.31 -10.77 7.00
C GLY A 465 -16.92 -9.53 7.82
N ASP A 466 -17.55 -9.30 8.99
CA ASP A 466 -17.10 -8.30 9.96
C ASP A 466 -16.24 -8.97 11.06
N PRO A 467 -15.09 -8.37 11.46
CA PRO A 467 -14.35 -8.83 12.63
C PRO A 467 -15.15 -8.86 13.94
N SER A 468 -16.16 -8.01 14.07
CA SER A 468 -16.97 -7.85 15.27
C SER A 468 -18.03 -8.94 15.41
N GLU A 469 -18.06 -9.61 16.57
CA GLU A 469 -18.98 -10.74 16.84
C GLU A 469 -20.14 -10.35 17.77
N ALA A 470 -20.38 -9.06 18.00
CA ALA A 470 -21.45 -8.62 18.90
C ALA A 470 -22.84 -8.98 18.34
N ASP A 471 -23.66 -9.61 19.18
CA ASP A 471 -25.06 -9.93 18.94
C ASP A 471 -25.98 -9.03 19.80
N LEU A 472 -27.29 -9.31 19.79
CA LEU A 472 -28.26 -8.55 20.58
C LEU A 472 -28.04 -8.71 22.09
N ASN A 473 -27.60 -9.88 22.56
CA ASN A 473 -27.29 -10.11 23.97
C ASN A 473 -26.08 -9.27 24.41
N VAL A 474 -25.06 -9.15 23.56
CA VAL A 474 -23.89 -8.28 23.78
C VAL A 474 -24.32 -6.81 23.80
N LEU A 475 -25.28 -6.39 22.96
CA LEU A 475 -25.84 -5.04 23.02
C LEU A 475 -26.54 -4.76 24.35
N ASP A 476 -27.40 -5.67 24.82
CA ASP A 476 -28.13 -5.48 26.07
C ASP A 476 -27.18 -5.42 27.26
N LYS A 477 -26.19 -6.32 27.32
CA LYS A 477 -25.13 -6.28 28.34
C LYS A 477 -24.32 -4.99 28.27
N ALA A 478 -23.98 -4.52 27.07
CA ALA A 478 -23.25 -3.27 26.87
C ALA A 478 -24.04 -2.05 27.38
N LYS A 479 -25.37 -2.03 27.23
CA LYS A 479 -26.24 -0.97 27.77
C LYS A 479 -26.20 -0.94 29.30
N THR A 480 -26.29 -2.10 29.95
CA THR A 480 -26.32 -2.17 31.42
C THR A 480 -24.97 -1.85 32.06
N GLY A 481 -23.86 -2.10 31.35
CA GLY A 481 -22.50 -1.92 31.87
C GLY A 481 -21.81 -0.63 31.41
N ALA A 482 -22.52 0.26 30.70
CA ALA A 482 -21.94 1.52 30.21
C ALA A 482 -21.89 2.57 31.32
N GLU A 483 -20.70 3.13 31.54
CA GLU A 483 -20.46 4.24 32.45
C GLU A 483 -20.50 5.55 31.66
N ALA A 484 -21.14 6.57 32.25
CA ALA A 484 -21.09 7.92 31.71
C ALA A 484 -19.65 8.46 31.66
N LEU A 485 -19.40 9.42 30.77
CA LEU A 485 -18.15 10.16 30.79
C LEU A 485 -18.03 10.96 32.09
N GLN A 486 -16.87 10.92 32.73
CA GLN A 486 -16.57 11.70 33.92
C GLN A 486 -16.37 13.18 33.57
N THR A 487 -16.48 14.07 34.56
CA THR A 487 -16.33 15.52 34.36
C THR A 487 -15.02 15.91 33.69
N GLU A 488 -13.93 15.21 34.01
CA GLU A 488 -12.61 15.41 33.40
C GLU A 488 -12.50 14.93 31.95
N GLU A 489 -13.44 14.11 31.48
CA GLU A 489 -13.48 13.59 30.11
C GLU A 489 -14.32 14.48 29.17
N LEU A 490 -15.26 15.25 29.73
CA LEU A 490 -16.18 16.10 28.96
C LEU A 490 -15.49 17.13 28.04
N PRO A 491 -14.37 17.78 28.43
CA PRO A 491 -13.66 18.71 27.55
C PRO A 491 -13.08 18.06 26.29
N TYR A 492 -12.92 16.74 26.26
CA TYR A 492 -12.38 15.98 25.13
C TYR A 492 -13.48 15.30 24.31
N ASN A 493 -14.75 15.42 24.72
CA ASN A 493 -15.85 14.66 24.14
C ASN A 493 -16.43 15.36 22.92
N LEU A 494 -16.45 14.65 21.80
CA LEU A 494 -17.13 15.02 20.57
C LEU A 494 -18.30 14.07 20.33
N VAL A 495 -19.53 14.60 20.26
CA VAL A 495 -20.73 13.78 20.07
C VAL A 495 -21.14 13.76 18.60
N LEU A 496 -21.33 12.56 18.05
CA LEU A 496 -21.84 12.31 16.71
C LEU A 496 -23.10 11.44 16.78
N THR A 497 -24.12 11.78 15.99
CA THR A 497 -25.34 10.98 15.85
C THR A 497 -25.31 10.21 14.53
N ASN A 498 -25.67 8.94 14.54
CA ASN A 498 -25.60 8.08 13.37
C ASN A 498 -26.86 7.22 13.26
N ASN A 499 -27.96 7.86 12.87
CA ASN A 499 -29.26 7.21 12.75
C ASN A 499 -29.59 6.69 11.33
N SER A 500 -28.86 7.12 10.29
CA SER A 500 -29.08 6.69 8.90
C SER A 500 -27.93 5.80 8.39
N ASP A 501 -28.12 5.08 7.27
CA ASP A 501 -27.07 4.19 6.72
C ASP A 501 -25.85 4.96 6.12
N GLY A 502 -25.84 6.29 6.23
CA GLY A 502 -24.69 7.18 6.10
C GLY A 502 -24.50 8.01 7.37
N LEU A 503 -23.37 8.66 7.57
CA LEU A 503 -23.28 9.65 8.65
C LEU A 503 -24.28 10.77 8.36
N ASP A 504 -24.98 11.25 9.38
CA ASP A 504 -25.90 12.39 9.27
C ASP A 504 -25.05 13.67 9.05
N GLU A 505 -24.44 13.82 7.88
CA GLU A 505 -23.35 14.78 7.58
C GLU A 505 -23.80 16.24 7.67
N ILE A 506 -25.06 16.53 7.34
CA ILE A 506 -25.60 17.90 7.27
C ILE A 506 -25.78 18.51 8.67
N ASP A 507 -26.15 17.70 9.68
CA ASP A 507 -26.45 18.19 11.04
C ASP A 507 -25.23 18.17 11.98
N GLN A 508 -24.04 17.76 11.49
CA GLN A 508 -22.85 17.55 12.33
C GLN A 508 -21.60 18.29 11.85
N GLN A 509 -21.75 19.24 10.92
CA GLN A 509 -20.62 20.04 10.39
C GLN A 509 -19.77 20.68 11.49
N ALA A 510 -20.39 21.22 12.55
CA ALA A 510 -19.66 21.81 13.67
C ALA A 510 -18.71 20.81 14.36
N ALA A 511 -19.18 19.58 14.59
CA ALA A 511 -18.37 18.52 15.21
C ALA A 511 -17.22 18.10 14.28
N TRP A 512 -17.46 18.01 12.97
CA TRP A 512 -16.40 17.73 11.99
C TRP A 512 -15.37 18.85 11.88
N HIS A 513 -15.80 20.11 11.98
CA HIS A 513 -14.90 21.26 11.97
C HIS A 513 -14.04 21.34 13.23
N GLU A 514 -14.65 21.11 14.40
CA GLU A 514 -13.90 21.05 15.66
C GLU A 514 -12.84 19.95 15.62
N LEU A 515 -13.21 18.76 15.14
CA LEU A 515 -12.27 17.66 15.01
C LEU A 515 -11.14 17.97 14.02
N ALA A 516 -11.45 18.57 12.87
CA ALA A 516 -10.44 18.97 11.90
C ALA A 516 -9.44 19.95 12.53
N ARG A 517 -9.92 20.96 13.27
CA ARG A 517 -9.08 21.93 13.99
C ARG A 517 -8.19 21.28 15.06
N THR A 518 -8.66 20.21 15.70
CA THR A 518 -7.85 19.47 16.69
C THR A 518 -6.78 18.58 16.03
N LEU A 519 -6.96 18.24 14.75
CA LEU A 519 -6.07 17.36 13.99
C LEU A 519 -5.07 18.11 13.08
N GLU A 520 -5.29 19.40 12.82
CA GLU A 520 -4.36 20.33 12.16
C GLU A 520 -3.31 20.88 13.15
#